data_AF-A0A0S4UWX0-F1
#
_entry.id   AF-A0A0S4UWX0-F1
#
_cell.length_a   1.000
_cell.length_b   1.000
_cell.length_c   1.000
_cell.angle_alpha   90.00
_cell.angle_beta   90.00
_cell.angle_gamma   90.00
#
_symmetry.space_group_name_H-M   'P 1'
#
loop_
_entity.id
_entity.type
_entity.pdbx_description
1 polymer ?
#
loop_
_entity_poly.entity_id
_entity_poly.type
_entity_poly.pdbx_seq_one_letter_code
_entity_poly.pdbx_strand_id
1 'polypeptide(L)'
;MRERGGAPTVYDIVGPVCESGDWLGRDRALDAQPGDLLAILSAGAYGFTMSSNYNTRGRAAEVIVDGDRVHVARERERFEDLIRGEQLLSA
;
A
#
# COMPACT_ATOMS: atom_id res chain seq x y z
N MET A 1 -18.23 -1.61 -2.41
CA MET A 1 -17.78 -0.30 -2.93
C MET A 1 -18.95 0.65 -2.74
N ARG A 2 -18.79 1.76 -2.01
CA ARG A 2 -19.91 2.70 -1.81
C ARG A 2 -20.04 3.54 -3.06
N GLU A 3 -21.16 3.40 -3.77
CA GLU A 3 -21.49 4.32 -4.86
C GLU A 3 -21.93 5.65 -4.23
N ARG A 4 -21.19 6.70 -4.53
CA ARG A 4 -21.52 8.07 -4.16
C ARG A 4 -21.86 8.83 -5.44
N GLY A 5 -22.90 9.66 -5.37
CA GLY A 5 -23.39 10.48 -6.48
C GLY A 5 -22.83 11.90 -6.48
N GLY A 6 -21.71 12.15 -5.80
CA GLY A 6 -21.06 13.45 -5.79
C GLY A 6 -20.33 13.74 -7.09
N ALA A 7 -20.12 15.02 -7.39
CA ALA A 7 -19.32 15.42 -8.54
C ALA A 7 -17.84 15.08 -8.29
N PRO A 8 -17.14 14.43 -9.23
CA PRO A 8 -15.75 14.05 -9.04
C PRO A 8 -14.83 15.29 -9.00
N THR A 9 -13.84 15.27 -8.11
CA THR A 9 -12.75 16.24 -8.05
C THR A 9 -11.47 15.60 -8.58
N VAL A 10 -10.61 16.39 -9.22
CA VAL A 10 -9.32 15.89 -9.71
C VAL A 10 -8.32 15.85 -8.56
N TYR A 11 -7.76 14.67 -8.31
CA TYR A 11 -6.74 14.42 -7.29
C TYR A 11 -5.50 13.81 -7.91
N ASP A 12 -4.36 14.14 -7.33
CA ASP A 12 -3.20 13.27 -7.41
C ASP A 12 -3.16 12.34 -6.20
N ILE A 13 -2.80 11.08 -6.44
CA ILE A 13 -2.75 10.03 -5.44
C ILE A 13 -1.30 9.80 -5.06
N VAL A 14 -0.96 10.18 -3.84
CA VAL A 14 0.39 10.09 -3.26
C VAL A 14 0.41 9.17 -2.05
N GLY A 15 1.60 8.63 -1.77
CA GLY A 15 1.84 7.89 -0.54
C GLY A 15 2.37 8.76 0.60
N PRO A 16 2.72 8.13 1.74
CA PRO A 16 3.21 8.82 2.93
C PRO A 16 4.75 8.92 3.01
N VAL A 17 5.48 8.49 1.98
CA VAL A 17 6.95 8.60 1.95
C VAL A 17 7.33 10.07 1.89
N CYS A 18 8.41 10.46 2.58
CA CYS A 18 8.87 11.84 2.64
C CYS A 18 9.63 12.28 1.37
N GLU A 19 9.13 11.91 0.21
CA GLU A 19 9.72 12.20 -1.10
C GLU A 19 8.69 12.78 -2.05
N SER A 20 9.11 13.77 -2.83
CA SER A 20 8.29 14.34 -3.90
C SER A 20 8.03 13.35 -5.03
N GLY A 21 8.68 12.18 -5.05
CA GLY A 21 8.49 11.13 -6.05
C GLY A 21 7.46 10.05 -5.68
N ASP A 22 6.89 10.09 -4.48
CA ASP A 22 5.96 9.06 -3.99
C ASP A 22 4.53 9.23 -4.54
N TRP A 23 4.37 8.95 -5.83
CA TRP A 23 3.09 8.99 -6.53
C TRP A 23 2.63 7.59 -6.91
N LEU A 24 1.31 7.37 -6.82
CA LEU A 24 0.62 6.18 -7.29
C LEU A 24 -0.20 6.48 -8.55
N GLY A 25 -0.61 7.72 -8.75
CA GLY A 25 -1.31 8.18 -9.95
C GLY A 25 -1.54 9.69 -9.94
N ARG A 26 -1.60 10.29 -11.12
CA ARG A 26 -1.88 11.73 -11.30
C ARG A 26 -3.18 11.98 -12.04
N ASP A 27 -3.76 13.15 -11.83
CA ASP A 27 -4.93 13.68 -12.53
C ASP A 27 -6.14 12.73 -12.52
N ARG A 28 -6.49 12.20 -11.34
CA ARG A 28 -7.59 11.23 -11.17
C ARG A 28 -8.86 11.91 -10.71
N ALA A 29 -9.88 11.90 -11.57
CA ALA A 29 -11.22 12.35 -11.22
C ALA A 29 -11.90 11.32 -10.30
N LEU A 30 -12.06 11.66 -9.02
CA LEU A 30 -12.62 10.78 -7.99
C LEU A 30 -13.65 11.54 -7.13
N ASP A 31 -14.70 10.83 -6.73
CA ASP A 31 -15.57 11.25 -5.62
C ASP A 31 -15.13 10.47 -4.36
N ALA A 32 -14.09 10.98 -3.67
CA ALA A 32 -13.45 10.32 -2.56
C ALA A 32 -13.45 11.19 -1.30
N GLN A 33 -13.65 10.55 -0.13
CA GLN A 33 -13.58 11.20 1.18
C GLN A 33 -12.53 10.55 2.07
N PRO A 34 -12.02 11.25 3.10
CA PRO A 34 -11.16 10.63 4.11
C PRO A 34 -11.80 9.36 4.69
N GLY A 35 -11.05 8.26 4.68
CA GLY A 35 -11.51 6.95 5.14
C GLY A 35 -12.09 6.04 4.04
N ASP A 36 -12.29 6.53 2.82
CA ASP A 36 -12.64 5.66 1.68
C ASP A 36 -11.45 4.77 1.28
N LEU A 37 -11.75 3.59 0.72
CA LEU A 37 -10.76 2.66 0.21
C LEU A 37 -10.66 2.77 -1.31
N LEU A 38 -9.44 2.81 -1.82
CA LEU A 38 -9.13 2.81 -3.25
C LEU A 38 -8.46 1.50 -3.67
N ALA A 39 -8.70 1.08 -4.91
CA ALA A 39 -8.04 -0.07 -5.51
C ALA A 39 -7.13 0.40 -6.65
N ILE A 40 -5.84 0.03 -6.60
CA ILE A 40 -4.90 0.20 -7.71
C ILE A 40 -4.95 -1.09 -8.53
N LEU A 41 -5.50 -0.99 -9.73
CA LEU A 41 -5.62 -2.12 -10.64
C LEU A 41 -4.29 -2.42 -11.33
N SER A 42 -4.19 -3.61 -11.92
CA SER A 42 -2.99 -4.05 -12.66
C SER A 42 -1.71 -4.09 -11.81
N ALA A 43 -1.82 -4.27 -10.50
CA ALA A 43 -0.70 -4.33 -9.55
C ALA A 43 -0.20 -5.77 -9.26
N GLY A 44 -0.69 -6.78 -9.99
CA GLY A 44 -0.38 -8.19 -9.75
C GLY A 44 1.01 -8.64 -10.22
N ALA A 45 1.63 -7.92 -11.15
CA ALA A 45 2.98 -8.17 -11.64
C ALA A 45 3.87 -6.96 -11.33
N TYR A 46 5.13 -7.21 -10.95
CA TYR A 46 6.12 -6.18 -10.63
C TYR A 46 5.73 -5.18 -9.51
N GLY A 47 4.65 -5.46 -8.78
CA GLY A 47 4.25 -4.70 -7.59
C GLY A 47 5.04 -5.15 -6.37
N PHE A 48 4.52 -6.16 -5.65
CA PHE A 48 5.12 -6.64 -4.41
C PHE A 48 6.59 -7.09 -4.57
N THR A 49 6.94 -7.69 -5.71
CA THR A 49 8.31 -8.14 -6.00
C THR A 49 9.35 -7.02 -6.00
N MET A 50 8.92 -5.77 -6.19
CA MET A 50 9.77 -4.57 -6.16
C MET A 50 9.54 -3.72 -4.89
N SER A 51 8.71 -4.19 -3.95
CA SER A 51 8.47 -3.49 -2.69
C SER A 51 9.70 -3.51 -1.78
N SER A 52 9.88 -2.46 -0.99
CA SER A 52 10.99 -2.29 -0.07
C SER A 52 10.49 -1.88 1.32
N ASN A 53 11.43 -1.79 2.27
CA ASN A 53 11.18 -1.30 3.61
C ASN A 53 11.59 0.17 3.79
N TYR A 54 11.60 0.94 2.69
CA TYR A 54 11.98 2.36 2.75
C TYR A 54 11.09 3.14 3.74
N ASN A 55 11.72 4.10 4.44
CA ASN A 55 11.17 4.78 5.62
C ASN A 55 10.67 3.82 6.73
N THR A 56 11.30 2.66 6.89
CA THR A 56 11.02 1.68 7.95
C THR A 56 9.55 1.25 7.96
N ARG A 57 9.00 1.02 6.77
CA ARG A 57 7.62 0.55 6.58
C ARG A 57 7.61 -0.95 6.37
N GLY A 58 6.80 -1.66 7.14
CA GLY A 58 6.52 -3.08 6.92
C GLY A 58 5.85 -3.29 5.57
N ARG A 59 6.33 -4.27 4.78
CA ARG A 59 5.67 -4.64 3.53
C ARG A 59 4.23 -5.10 3.78
N ALA A 60 3.37 -4.84 2.80
CA ALA A 60 1.96 -5.18 2.88
C ALA A 60 1.73 -6.69 2.93
N ALA A 61 0.57 -7.11 3.46
CA ALA A 61 0.13 -8.49 3.31
C ALA A 61 -0.28 -8.77 1.85
N GLU A 62 -0.07 -10.00 1.38
CA GLU A 62 -0.61 -10.50 0.11
C GLU A 62 -1.71 -11.51 0.42
N VAL A 63 -2.89 -11.31 -0.18
CA VAL A 63 -4.05 -12.18 -0.02
C VAL A 63 -4.40 -12.84 -1.33
N ILE A 64 -4.77 -14.12 -1.26
CA ILE A 64 -5.32 -14.88 -2.38
C ILE A 64 -6.80 -15.11 -2.10
N VAL A 65 -7.62 -14.79 -3.11
CA VAL A 65 -9.07 -15.00 -3.06
C VAL A 65 -9.40 -16.15 -4.01
N ASP A 66 -10.09 -17.15 -3.50
CA ASP A 66 -10.59 -18.31 -4.25
C ASP A 66 -12.08 -18.48 -3.95
N GLY A 67 -12.93 -18.02 -4.87
CA GLY A 67 -14.38 -17.95 -4.67
C GLY A 67 -14.74 -17.07 -3.47
N ASP A 68 -15.33 -17.67 -2.44
CA ASP A 68 -15.71 -17.03 -1.17
C ASP A 68 -14.63 -17.12 -0.09
N ARG A 69 -13.51 -17.80 -0.36
CA ARG A 69 -12.41 -17.99 0.58
C ARG A 69 -11.35 -16.93 0.39
N VAL A 70 -10.85 -16.42 1.51
CA VAL A 70 -9.72 -15.49 1.55
C VAL A 70 -8.58 -16.14 2.35
N HIS A 71 -7.40 -16.18 1.76
CA HIS A 71 -6.19 -16.72 2.38
C HIS A 71 -5.10 -15.66 2.42
N VAL A 72 -4.49 -15.44 3.59
CA VAL A 72 -3.31 -14.60 3.73
C VAL A 72 -2.10 -15.43 3.28
N ALA A 73 -1.70 -15.27 2.02
CA ALA A 73 -0.55 -15.98 1.45
C ALA A 73 0.78 -15.38 1.92
N ARG A 74 0.78 -14.10 2.27
CA ARG A 74 1.91 -13.44 2.91
C ARG A 74 1.45 -12.50 4.02
N GLU A 75 1.98 -12.70 5.22
CA GLU A 75 1.70 -11.82 6.36
C GLU A 75 2.30 -10.43 6.19
N ARG A 76 1.67 -9.43 6.80
CA ARG A 76 2.23 -8.08 6.92
C ARG A 76 3.45 -8.13 7.84
N GLU A 77 4.53 -7.49 7.42
CA GLU A 77 5.72 -7.36 8.26
C GLU A 77 5.47 -6.44 9.46
N ARG A 78 6.02 -6.84 10.60
CA ARG A 78 6.04 -6.05 11.84
C ARG A 78 7.38 -5.35 12.00
N PHE A 79 7.46 -4.42 12.94
CA PHE A 79 8.69 -3.69 13.22
C PHE A 79 9.86 -4.63 13.56
N GLU A 80 9.62 -5.72 14.29
CA GLU A 80 10.65 -6.69 14.66
C GLU A 80 11.25 -7.42 13.45
N ASP A 81 10.49 -7.51 12.35
CA ASP A 81 10.98 -8.09 11.10
C ASP A 81 11.94 -7.15 10.38
N LEU A 82 11.73 -5.83 10.54
CA LEU A 82 12.53 -4.79 9.86
C LEU A 82 13.93 -4.69 10.43
N ILE A 83 14.05 -4.77 11.77
CA ILE A 83 15.33 -4.69 12.48
C ILE A 83 15.98 -6.07 12.64
N ARG A 84 15.42 -7.11 12.00
CA ARG A 84 15.89 -8.48 12.16
C ARG A 84 17.32 -8.60 11.62
N GLY A 85 18.25 -8.95 12.50
CA GLY A 85 19.67 -9.10 12.17
C GLY A 85 20.50 -7.86 12.44
N GLU A 86 19.90 -6.74 12.85
CA GLU A 86 20.62 -5.59 13.37
C GLU A 86 21.13 -5.88 14.80
N GLN A 87 22.32 -5.38 15.12
CA GLN A 87 22.94 -5.49 16.45
C GLN A 87 23.53 -4.15 16.87
N LEU A 88 23.38 -3.81 18.15
CA LEU A 88 24.09 -2.69 18.73
C LEU A 88 25.57 -3.07 18.96
N LEU A 89 26.45 -2.07 18.97
CA LEU A 89 27.84 -2.27 19.34
C LEU A 89 27.93 -2.74 20.80
N SER A 90 28.85 -3.66 21.07
CA SER A 90 29.20 -4.01 22.45
C SER A 90 29.85 -2.80 23.13
N ALA A 91 29.48 -2.55 24.38
CA ALA A 91 30.12 -1.54 25.24
C ALA A 91 31.61 -1.84 25.47
#